data_AF-A0A3C0DSQ1-F1
#
_entry.id   AF-A0A3C0DSQ1-F1
#
_cell.length_a   1.000
_cell.length_b   1.000
_cell.length_c   1.000
_cell.angle_alpha   90.00
_cell.angle_beta   90.00
_cell.angle_gamma   90.00
#
_symmetry.space_group_name_H-M   'P 1'
#
loop_
_entity.id
_entity.type
_entity.pdbx_description
1 polymer ?
#
loop_
_entity_poly.entity_id
_entity_poly.type
_entity_poly.pdbx_seq_one_letter_code
_entity_poly.pdbx_strand_id
1 'polypeptide(L)'
;DYSNKNMKNHHGGVLLLDGHLYGYSDGRGWTCQNLESGEVVWDSKKLGKGCVVYADNRLYCLAESSGTITLAAADTRGWKEHGRFKLEPQTELRKPSGRIWTHPVVANGVMYLRDQELLFAFDVMVR
;
A
#
# COMPACT_ATOMS: atom_id res chain seq x y z
N ASP A 1 -27.73 3.94 6.17
CA ASP A 1 -26.96 4.93 5.39
C ASP A 1 -25.57 4.32 5.18
N TYR A 2 -25.12 4.20 3.93
CA TYR A 2 -23.87 3.51 3.56
C TYR A 2 -22.74 4.51 3.25
N SER A 3 -22.97 5.82 3.45
CA SER A 3 -22.00 6.86 3.13
C SER A 3 -21.13 7.23 4.33
N ASN A 4 -19.80 7.24 4.16
CA ASN A 4 -18.86 7.72 5.17
C ASN A 4 -17.59 8.29 4.51
N LYS A 5 -16.72 8.94 5.30
CA LYS A 5 -15.43 9.49 4.83
C LYS A 5 -14.23 8.68 5.34
N ASN A 6 -14.45 7.41 5.67
CA ASN A 6 -13.47 6.58 6.35
C ASN A 6 -12.35 6.09 5.43
N MET A 7 -12.70 5.80 4.18
CA MET A 7 -11.76 5.39 3.14
C MET A 7 -11.76 6.38 1.96
N LYS A 8 -10.89 7.38 2.02
CA LYS A 8 -10.67 8.36 0.93
C LYS A 8 -9.53 7.87 0.03
N ASN A 9 -9.85 6.94 -0.86
CA ASN A 9 -8.87 6.30 -1.74
C ASN A 9 -8.43 7.23 -2.89
N HIS A 10 -7.42 8.07 -2.67
CA HIS A 10 -6.89 8.98 -3.69
C HIS A 10 -5.71 8.38 -4.45
N HIS A 11 -4.79 7.70 -3.76
CA HIS A 11 -3.59 7.14 -4.41
C HIS A 11 -3.84 5.84 -5.18
N GLY A 12 -5.04 5.27 -4.98
CA GLY A 12 -5.45 4.00 -5.55
C GLY A 12 -4.97 2.81 -4.72
N GLY A 13 -5.61 1.66 -4.97
CA GLY A 13 -5.50 0.46 -4.14
C GLY A 13 -6.41 0.51 -2.90
N VAL A 14 -7.49 -0.26 -2.96
CA VAL A 14 -8.24 -0.72 -1.79
C VAL A 14 -8.49 -2.21 -1.99
N LEU A 15 -8.19 -3.00 -0.97
CA LEU A 15 -8.28 -4.45 -1.00
C LEU A 15 -9.38 -4.90 -0.07
N LEU A 16 -10.24 -5.80 -0.54
CA LEU A 16 -11.18 -6.51 0.30
C LEU A 16 -10.59 -7.89 0.65
N LEU A 17 -10.38 -8.14 1.94
CA LEU A 17 -9.92 -9.42 2.47
C LEU A 17 -10.71 -9.74 3.74
N ASP A 18 -11.33 -10.92 3.80
CA ASP A 18 -12.08 -11.41 4.96
C ASP A 18 -13.06 -10.38 5.56
N GLY A 19 -13.84 -9.72 4.69
CA GLY A 19 -14.83 -8.72 5.09
C GLY A 19 -14.27 -7.35 5.48
N HIS A 20 -12.96 -7.12 5.31
CA HIS A 20 -12.28 -5.89 5.69
C HIS A 20 -11.61 -5.22 4.49
N LEU A 21 -11.76 -3.89 4.40
CA LEU A 21 -11.12 -3.04 3.41
C LEU A 21 -9.78 -2.54 3.94
N TYR A 22 -8.71 -2.72 3.16
CA TYR A 22 -7.36 -2.25 3.47
C TYR A 22 -6.89 -1.27 2.39
N GLY A 23 -6.34 -0.12 2.80
CA GLY A 23 -5.80 0.86 1.86
C GLY A 23 -5.34 2.13 2.56
N TYR A 24 -4.90 3.12 1.76
CA TYR A 24 -4.57 4.44 2.29
C TYR A 24 -5.75 5.39 2.14
N SER A 25 -6.15 6.01 3.25
CA SER A 25 -7.23 7.00 3.29
C SER A 25 -6.66 8.40 3.50
N ASP A 26 -6.88 9.31 2.55
CA ASP A 26 -6.34 10.67 2.61
C ASP A 26 -6.71 11.41 3.92
N GLY A 27 -5.67 11.83 4.65
CA GLY A 27 -5.75 12.48 5.95
C GLY A 27 -5.75 11.51 7.15
N ARG A 28 -6.35 10.32 7.01
CA ARG A 28 -6.38 9.31 8.07
C ARG A 28 -5.12 8.46 8.10
N GLY A 29 -4.66 7.96 6.95
CA GLY A 29 -3.52 7.06 6.86
C GLY A 29 -3.92 5.66 6.35
N TRP A 30 -3.02 4.71 6.53
CA TRP A 30 -3.27 3.29 6.27
C TRP A 30 -4.40 2.80 7.17
N THR A 31 -5.47 2.29 6.59
CA THR A 31 -6.74 2.05 7.28
C THR A 31 -7.21 0.63 6.99
N CYS A 32 -7.70 -0.05 8.04
CA CYS A 32 -8.56 -1.22 7.95
C CYS A 32 -9.98 -0.81 8.35
N GLN A 33 -10.96 -1.08 7.49
CA GLN A 33 -12.35 -0.78 7.72
C GLN A 33 -13.19 -2.04 7.54
N ASN A 34 -14.13 -2.32 8.44
CA ASN A 34 -15.13 -3.36 8.24
C ASN A 34 -16.05 -2.96 7.08
N LEU A 35 -16.21 -3.83 6.08
CA LEU A 35 -16.99 -3.53 4.87
C LEU A 35 -18.48 -3.33 5.18
N GLU A 36 -19.04 -4.16 6.06
CA GLU A 36 -20.47 -4.18 6.36
C GLU A 36 -20.89 -3.02 7.27
N SER A 37 -20.19 -2.85 8.39
CA SER A 37 -20.54 -1.80 9.38
C SER A 37 -19.98 -0.42 9.02
N GLY A 38 -18.95 -0.37 8.17
CA GLY A 38 -18.22 0.86 7.86
C GLY A 38 -17.29 1.33 9.00
N GLU A 39 -17.17 0.55 10.08
CA GLU A 39 -16.32 0.84 11.24
C GLU A 39 -14.84 0.80 10.86
N VAL A 40 -14.08 1.74 11.40
CA VAL A 40 -12.61 1.74 11.30
C VAL A 40 -12.09 0.81 12.38
N VAL A 41 -11.53 -0.32 11.98
CA VAL A 41 -10.96 -1.30 12.90
C VAL A 41 -9.60 -0.82 13.41
N TRP A 42 -8.79 -0.26 12.51
CA TRP A 42 -7.54 0.41 12.88
C TRP A 42 -7.10 1.39 11.78
N ASP A 43 -6.27 2.36 12.18
CA ASP A 43 -5.51 3.20 11.25
C ASP A 43 -4.06 3.42 11.71
N SER A 44 -3.20 3.83 10.77
CA SER A 44 -1.78 4.06 11.01
C SER A 44 -1.20 5.11 10.06
N LYS A 45 -0.39 6.00 10.63
CA LYS A 45 0.41 7.01 9.89
C LYS A 45 1.90 6.68 9.87
N LYS A 46 2.29 5.45 10.23
CA LYS A 46 3.70 5.03 10.32
C LYS A 46 4.41 4.99 8.96
N LEU A 47 3.64 4.82 7.88
CA LEU A 47 4.10 4.94 6.51
C LEU A 47 3.37 6.09 5.81
N GLY A 48 4.07 6.81 4.93
CA GLY A 48 3.49 7.89 4.15
C GLY A 48 2.39 7.43 3.19
N LYS A 49 1.71 8.41 2.57
CA LYS A 49 0.69 8.17 1.54
C LYS A 49 1.19 7.22 0.47
N GLY A 50 0.33 6.30 0.06
CA GLY A 50 0.72 5.21 -0.80
C GLY A 50 -0.43 4.38 -1.31
N CYS A 51 -0.07 3.36 -2.08
CA CYS A 51 -0.99 2.38 -2.64
C CYS A 51 -0.61 0.98 -2.14
N VAL A 52 -1.54 0.03 -2.28
CA VAL A 52 -1.39 -1.32 -1.73
C VAL A 52 -1.64 -2.39 -2.79
N VAL A 53 -0.89 -3.48 -2.70
CA VAL A 53 -1.20 -4.77 -3.33
C VAL A 53 -1.10 -5.87 -2.28
N TYR A 54 -1.84 -6.96 -2.47
CA TYR A 54 -1.77 -8.13 -1.61
C TYR A 54 -1.16 -9.30 -2.38
N ALA A 55 -0.18 -9.93 -1.77
CA ALA A 55 0.39 -11.20 -2.19
C ALA A 55 0.93 -11.91 -0.95
N ASP A 56 1.07 -13.22 -1.03
CA ASP A 56 1.71 -14.01 0.03
C ASP A 56 1.30 -13.65 1.47
N ASN A 57 -0.01 -13.49 1.70
CA ASN A 57 -0.56 -13.13 3.00
C ASN A 57 0.03 -11.85 3.64
N ARG A 58 0.44 -10.88 2.81
CA ARG A 58 0.97 -9.58 3.21
C ARG A 58 0.38 -8.46 2.38
N LEU A 59 0.21 -7.31 3.03
CA LEU A 59 -0.03 -6.05 2.35
C LEU A 59 1.33 -5.46 1.97
N TYR A 60 1.55 -5.21 0.68
CA TYR A 60 2.70 -4.47 0.17
C TYR A 60 2.28 -3.03 0.00
N CYS A 61 2.72 -2.19 0.92
CA CYS A 61 2.36 -0.79 1.00
C CYS A 61 3.49 0.07 0.43
N LEU A 62 3.26 0.72 -0.72
CA LEU A 62 4.25 1.58 -1.39
C LEU A 62 3.96 3.06 -1.11
N ALA A 63 4.86 3.74 -0.40
CA ALA A 63 4.75 5.17 -0.15
C ALA A 63 5.18 6.01 -1.38
N GLU A 64 4.30 6.90 -1.83
CA GLU A 64 4.46 7.69 -3.05
C GLU A 64 5.65 8.67 -2.97
N SER A 65 5.96 9.19 -1.78
CA SER A 65 6.96 10.25 -1.61
C SER A 65 8.36 9.71 -1.41
N SER A 66 8.52 8.64 -0.63
CA SER A 66 9.83 8.10 -0.31
C SER A 66 10.23 6.92 -1.19
N GLY A 67 9.28 6.26 -1.87
CA GLY A 67 9.54 4.97 -2.49
C GLY A 67 9.84 3.87 -1.50
N THR A 68 9.38 4.03 -0.26
CA THR A 68 9.48 2.98 0.76
C THR A 68 8.37 1.97 0.55
N ILE A 69 8.75 0.69 0.53
CA ILE A 69 7.83 -0.44 0.57
C ILE A 69 7.87 -1.00 1.97
N THR A 70 6.69 -1.21 2.56
CA THR A 70 6.53 -1.94 3.82
C THR A 70 5.66 -3.16 3.56
N LEU A 71 6.09 -4.32 4.07
CA LEU A 71 5.25 -5.51 4.19
C LEU A 71 4.49 -5.40 5.50
N ALA A 72 3.19 -5.15 5.45
CA ALA A 72 2.32 -5.09 6.62
C ALA A 72 1.47 -6.36 6.74
N ALA A 73 1.07 -6.68 7.96
CA ALA A 73 0.10 -7.74 8.22
C ALA A 73 -1.25 -7.40 7.59
N ALA A 74 -1.88 -8.39 6.96
CA ALA A 74 -3.22 -8.27 6.36
C ALA A 74 -4.29 -8.78 7.34
N ASP A 75 -4.35 -8.18 8.53
CA ASP A 75 -5.29 -8.61 9.57
C ASP A 75 -5.87 -7.43 10.37
N THR A 76 -6.82 -7.73 11.25
CA THR A 76 -7.62 -6.75 12.00
C THR A 76 -6.99 -6.33 13.34
N ARG A 77 -5.83 -6.86 13.72
CA ARG A 77 -5.21 -6.60 15.04
C ARG A 77 -4.47 -5.26 15.11
N GLY A 78 -4.25 -4.62 13.97
CA GLY A 78 -3.55 -3.34 13.87
C GLY A 78 -2.38 -3.35 12.90
N TRP A 79 -1.80 -2.18 12.66
CA TRP A 79 -0.63 -2.04 11.80
C TRP A 79 0.61 -2.73 12.41
N LYS A 80 1.04 -3.82 11.77
CA LYS A 80 2.25 -4.57 12.10
C LYS A 80 3.11 -4.76 10.85
N GLU A 81 4.35 -4.29 10.92
CA GLU A 81 5.32 -4.44 9.83
C GLU A 81 6.12 -5.75 9.99
N HIS A 82 6.36 -6.41 8.86
CA HIS A 82 7.18 -7.62 8.75
C HIS A 82 8.53 -7.36 8.07
N GLY A 83 8.64 -6.25 7.36
CA GLY A 83 9.85 -5.84 6.67
C GLY A 83 9.63 -4.55 5.92
N ARG A 84 10.72 -3.85 5.62
CA ARG A 84 10.67 -2.62 4.83
C ARG A 84 11.96 -2.42 4.05
N PHE A 85 11.84 -1.79 2.91
CA PHE A 85 12.99 -1.33 2.14
C PHE A 85 12.62 -0.08 1.34
N LYS A 86 13.62 0.62 0.82
CA LYS A 86 13.43 1.77 -0.07
C LYS A 86 13.85 1.36 -1.47
N LEU A 87 13.11 1.79 -2.49
CA LEU A 87 13.56 1.67 -3.87
C LEU A 87 14.87 2.43 -4.04
N GLU A 88 15.92 1.69 -4.43
CA GLU A 88 17.24 2.23 -4.73
C GLU A 88 17.79 1.53 -5.98
N PRO A 89 18.31 2.28 -6.98
CA PRO A 89 18.33 3.75 -7.05
C PRO A 89 16.93 4.37 -7.20
N GLN A 90 16.81 5.70 -7.09
CA GLN A 90 15.60 6.44 -7.45
C GLN A 90 15.87 7.28 -8.69
N THR A 91 14.83 7.58 -9.48
CA THR A 91 14.98 8.38 -10.70
C THR A 91 15.59 9.74 -10.44
N GLU A 92 16.53 10.14 -11.28
CA GLU A 92 17.07 11.50 -11.32
C GLU A 92 16.20 12.46 -12.15
N LEU A 93 15.19 11.92 -12.87
CA LEU A 93 14.31 12.67 -13.77
C LEU A 93 13.04 13.18 -13.08
N ARG A 94 12.94 13.07 -11.75
CA ARG A 94 11.73 13.44 -11.00
C ARG A 94 11.52 14.96 -10.99
N LYS A 95 10.39 15.41 -11.55
CA LYS A 95 9.91 16.79 -11.34
C LYS A 95 9.66 17.04 -9.84
N PRO A 96 9.80 18.29 -9.32
CA PRO A 96 9.58 18.58 -7.89
C PRO A 96 8.21 18.14 -7.34
N SER A 97 7.16 18.22 -8.17
CA SER A 97 5.81 17.75 -7.83
C SER A 97 5.57 16.26 -8.12
N GLY A 98 6.51 15.59 -8.79
CA GLY A 98 6.42 14.19 -9.14
C GLY A 98 6.65 13.27 -7.94
N ARG A 99 6.04 12.09 -7.97
CA ARG A 99 6.10 11.07 -6.92
C ARG A 99 6.03 9.68 -7.56
N ILE A 100 6.06 8.63 -6.76
CA ILE A 100 5.92 7.24 -7.21
C ILE A 100 4.43 6.90 -7.25
N TRP A 101 3.85 7.09 -8.43
CA TRP A 101 2.41 6.93 -8.65
C TRP A 101 2.03 5.67 -9.44
N THR A 102 3.02 4.95 -9.97
CA THR A 102 2.73 3.65 -10.61
C THR A 102 2.37 2.65 -9.52
N HIS A 103 1.24 1.97 -9.71
CA HIS A 103 0.78 0.96 -8.75
C HIS A 103 1.70 -0.27 -8.78
N PRO A 104 1.95 -0.90 -7.61
CA PRO A 104 2.63 -2.18 -7.56
C PRO A 104 1.78 -3.27 -8.23
N VAL A 105 2.43 -4.16 -8.98
CA VAL A 105 1.77 -5.30 -9.63
C VAL A 105 2.49 -6.58 -9.23
N VAL A 106 1.75 -7.61 -8.84
CA VAL A 106 2.30 -8.95 -8.61
C VAL A 106 1.79 -9.89 -9.69
N ALA A 107 2.70 -10.54 -10.40
CA ALA A 107 2.37 -11.53 -11.42
C ALA A 107 3.44 -12.64 -11.42
N ASN A 108 3.01 -13.90 -11.52
CA ASN A 108 3.89 -15.07 -11.61
C ASN A 108 4.95 -15.12 -10.50
N GLY A 109 4.59 -14.75 -9.27
CA GLY A 109 5.52 -14.76 -8.14
C GLY A 109 6.50 -13.58 -8.10
N VAL A 110 6.37 -12.60 -9.00
CA VAL A 110 7.23 -11.42 -9.07
C VAL A 110 6.42 -10.16 -8.81
N MET A 111 6.89 -9.32 -7.89
CA MET A 111 6.39 -7.96 -7.68
C MET A 111 7.16 -6.97 -8.54
N TYR A 112 6.43 -6.25 -9.39
CA TYR A 112 6.95 -5.18 -10.23
C TYR A 112 6.62 -3.82 -9.64
N LEU A 113 7.65 -3.00 -9.49
CA LEU A 113 7.57 -1.63 -9.00
C LEU A 113 8.22 -0.70 -10.01
N ARG A 114 7.72 0.52 -10.14
CA ARG A 114 8.23 1.47 -11.12
C ARG A 114 8.42 2.85 -10.53
N ASP A 115 9.60 3.40 -10.78
CA ASP A 115 9.91 4.80 -10.53
C ASP A 115 10.38 5.47 -11.82
N GLN A 116 9.47 6.15 -12.52
CA GLN A 116 9.72 6.79 -13.82
C GLN A 116 10.33 5.80 -14.85
N GLU A 117 11.58 6.00 -15.27
CA GLU A 117 12.32 5.13 -16.18
C GLU A 117 12.83 3.83 -15.55
N LEU A 118 12.84 3.75 -14.21
CA LEU A 118 13.34 2.60 -13.48
C LEU A 118 12.21 1.57 -13.24
N LEU A 119 12.45 0.33 -13.64
CA LEU A 119 11.60 -0.82 -13.35
C LEU A 119 12.35 -1.78 -12.43
N PHE A 120 11.71 -2.16 -11.33
CA PHE A 120 12.23 -3.09 -10.34
C PHE A 120 11.38 -4.36 -10.35
N ALA A 121 12.02 -5.50 -10.12
CA ALA A 121 11.38 -6.80 -10.02
C ALA A 121 11.90 -7.51 -8.77
N PHE A 122 10.98 -7.99 -7.93
CA PHE A 122 11.30 -8.69 -6.69
C PHE A 122 10.61 -10.05 -6.67
N ASP A 123 11.34 -11.12 -6.37
CA ASP A 123 10.76 -12.42 -6.06
C ASP A 123 9.96 -12.31 -4.75
N VAL A 124 8.68 -12.71 -4.79
CA VAL A 124 7.76 -12.68 -3.65
C VAL A 124 7.13 -14.05 -3.39
N MET A 125 7.65 -15.12 -4.00
CA MET A 125 7.22 -16.47 -3.65
C MET A 125 7.81 -16.91 -2.31
N VAL A 126 6.99 -17.53 -1.48
CA VAL A 126 7.48 -18.31 -0.34
C VAL A 126 8.16 -19.56 -0.87
N ARG A 127 9.34 -19.82 -0.32
CA ARG A 127 10.04 -21.10 -0.50
C ARG A 127 9.78 -22.00 0.68
#